data_AF-A0AAE0A4D0-F1
#
_entry.id   AF-A0AAE0A4D0-F1
#
_cell.length_a   1.000
_cell.length_b   1.000
_cell.length_c   1.000
_cell.angle_alpha   90.00
_cell.angle_beta   90.00
_cell.angle_gamma   90.00
#
_symmetry.space_group_name_H-M   'P 1'
#
loop_
_entity.id
_entity.type
_entity.pdbx_description
1 polymer ?
#
loop_
_entity_poly.entity_id
_entity_poly.type
_entity_poly.pdbx_seq_one_letter_code
_entity_poly.pdbx_strand_id
1 'polypeptide(L)'
;MSKSLKQAGKFVIVTQRLILIVSCSSLVDLGKQEFEGVAVDPEWVIESEISLDSVIHADTNEALVHIVGSRSGGLSRKNQHPSKRSSRTSTKWWNDPSTPLPLFQTNLELTSQEDARELLQILLSTIEERKGRSCGSGYILHQSKYQVNSNSVKLNN
;
A
#
# COMPACT_ATOMS: atom_id res chain seq x y z
N MET A 1 4.50 7.66 7.31
CA MET A 1 3.28 8.51 7.28
C MET A 1 2.06 7.63 7.46
N SER A 2 0.98 8.13 8.07
CA SER A 2 -0.27 7.37 8.27
C SER A 2 -1.48 8.16 7.81
N LYS A 3 -2.48 7.47 7.24
CA LYS A 3 -3.78 8.04 6.87
C LYS A 3 -4.91 7.13 7.37
N SER A 4 -5.99 7.72 7.85
CA SER A 4 -7.22 7.00 8.20
C SER A 4 -7.92 6.52 6.95
N LEU A 5 -8.42 5.29 6.99
CA LEU A 5 -9.31 4.77 5.96
C LEU A 5 -10.76 5.13 6.31
N LYS A 6 -11.65 5.06 5.32
CA LYS A 6 -13.08 5.30 5.50
C LYS A 6 -13.69 4.34 6.52
N GLN A 7 -13.17 3.12 6.60
CA GLN A 7 -13.53 2.18 7.65
C GLN A 7 -12.93 2.63 8.97
N ALA A 8 -13.80 2.89 9.95
CA ALA A 8 -13.41 3.30 11.30
C ALA A 8 -12.40 2.33 11.94
N GLY A 9 -11.42 2.88 12.65
CA GLY A 9 -10.34 2.12 13.29
C GLY A 9 -9.32 1.52 12.33
N LYS A 10 -9.40 1.80 11.02
CA LYS A 10 -8.43 1.33 10.03
C LYS A 10 -7.54 2.45 9.51
N PHE A 11 -6.29 2.09 9.26
CA PHE A 11 -5.27 3.02 8.81
C PHE A 11 -4.37 2.37 7.77
N VAL A 12 -3.87 3.19 6.85
CA VAL A 12 -2.73 2.85 6.01
C VAL A 12 -1.49 3.55 6.56
N ILE A 13 -0.40 2.81 6.71
CA ILE A 13 0.90 3.32 7.13
C ILE A 13 1.90 3.07 6.01
N VAL A 14 2.47 4.15 5.50
CA VAL A 14 3.59 4.12 4.55
C VAL A 14 4.88 4.28 5.31
N THR A 15 5.74 3.26 5.21
CA THR A 15 7.10 3.26 5.75
C THR A 15 8.10 3.39 4.60
N GLN A 16 9.40 3.38 4.88
CA GLN A 16 10.43 3.39 3.82
C GLN A 16 10.42 2.16 2.90
N ARG A 17 9.83 1.03 3.35
CA ARG A 17 9.89 -0.25 2.61
C ARG A 17 8.55 -0.90 2.37
N LEU A 18 7.57 -0.58 3.20
CA LEU A 18 6.29 -1.29 3.28
C LEU A 18 5.13 -0.32 3.30
N ILE A 19 4.03 -0.74 2.68
CA ILE A 19 2.69 -0.22 2.89
C ILE A 19 1.99 -1.21 3.83
N LEU A 20 1.56 -0.74 4.99
CA LEU A 20 0.87 -1.54 5.99
C LEU A 20 -0.59 -1.09 6.05
N ILE A 21 -1.51 -2.04 5.97
CA ILE A 21 -2.92 -1.82 6.29
C ILE A 21 -3.14 -2.40 7.68
N VAL A 22 -3.50 -1.54 8.62
CA VAL A 22 -3.63 -1.91 10.02
C VAL A 22 -5.01 -1.53 10.55
N SER A 23 -5.46 -2.26 11.55
CA SER A 23 -6.67 -1.95 12.30
C SER A 23 -6.40 -1.94 13.81
N CYS A 24 -7.12 -1.08 14.53
CA CYS A 24 -7.06 -0.95 15.98
C CYS A 24 -8.47 -0.70 16.50
N SER A 25 -8.97 -1.62 17.31
CA SER A 25 -10.34 -1.56 17.86
C SER A 25 -10.54 -0.35 18.78
N SER A 26 -9.52 0.04 19.53
CA SER A 26 -9.55 1.23 20.38
C SER A 26 -9.68 2.54 19.61
N LEU A 27 -9.49 2.54 18.29
CA LEU A 27 -9.55 3.76 17.46
C LEU A 27 -10.81 3.84 16.58
N VAL A 28 -11.78 2.94 16.77
CA VAL A 28 -13.04 2.94 15.99
C VAL A 28 -13.86 4.20 16.23
N ASP A 29 -13.88 4.71 17.46
CA ASP A 29 -14.65 5.90 17.82
C ASP A 29 -13.81 7.18 17.83
N LEU A 30 -12.59 7.14 17.29
CA LEU A 30 -11.71 8.31 17.23
C LEU A 30 -12.41 9.50 16.56
N GLY A 31 -12.46 10.63 17.28
CA GLY A 31 -13.12 11.86 16.82
C GLY A 31 -14.62 11.94 17.14
N LYS A 32 -15.21 10.90 17.74
CA LYS A 32 -16.59 10.92 18.26
C LYS A 32 -16.62 11.28 19.75
N GLN A 33 -17.81 11.61 20.26
CA GLN A 33 -17.99 11.94 21.68
C GLN A 33 -17.80 10.70 22.57
N GLU A 34 -18.12 9.52 22.06
CA GLU A 34 -17.99 8.22 22.71
C GLU A 34 -16.54 7.71 22.78
N PHE A 35 -15.57 8.48 22.27
CA PHE A 35 -14.17 8.09 22.28
C PHE A 35 -13.61 8.09 23.71
N GLU A 36 -13.46 6.90 24.29
CA GLU A 36 -12.92 6.71 25.65
C GLU A 36 -11.39 6.88 25.75
N GLY A 37 -10.73 7.20 24.64
CA GLY A 37 -9.28 7.32 24.54
C GLY A 37 -8.61 6.06 24.02
N VAL A 38 -7.28 6.04 24.06
CA VAL A 38 -6.47 4.91 23.60
C VAL A 38 -6.03 4.10 24.81
N ALA A 39 -6.16 2.77 24.74
CA ALA A 39 -5.64 1.87 25.76
C ALA A 39 -4.13 2.07 25.95
N VAL A 40 -3.60 1.77 27.14
CA VAL A 40 -2.16 1.87 27.45
C VAL A 40 -1.32 1.01 26.50
N ASP A 41 -1.85 -0.13 26.08
CA ASP A 41 -1.26 -1.02 25.08
C ASP A 41 -2.32 -1.40 24.04
N PRO A 42 -2.51 -0.57 22.99
CA PRO A 42 -3.55 -0.81 22.00
C PRO A 42 -3.17 -1.98 21.09
N GLU A 43 -4.10 -2.92 20.90
CA GLU A 43 -3.89 -4.05 20.00
C GLU A 43 -4.00 -3.62 18.53
N TRP A 44 -2.88 -3.71 17.80
CA TRP A 44 -2.82 -3.43 16.36
C TRP A 44 -2.81 -4.73 15.56
N VAL A 45 -3.76 -4.86 14.63
CA VAL A 45 -3.82 -5.98 13.70
C VAL A 45 -3.29 -5.54 12.34
N ILE A 46 -2.30 -6.23 11.81
CA ILE A 46 -1.80 -6.02 10.44
C ILE A 46 -2.63 -6.90 9.50
N GLU A 47 -3.49 -6.27 8.70
CA GLU A 47 -4.37 -6.97 7.75
C GLU A 47 -3.65 -7.29 6.44
N SER A 48 -2.78 -6.38 6.00
CA SER A 48 -1.99 -6.55 4.79
C SER A 48 -0.67 -5.79 4.87
N GLU A 49 0.32 -6.32 4.17
CA GLU A 49 1.65 -5.74 4.04
C GLU A 49 2.07 -5.85 2.57
N ILE A 50 2.41 -4.73 1.96
CA ILE A 50 2.83 -4.64 0.55
C ILE A 50 4.26 -4.13 0.52
N SER A 51 5.15 -4.84 -0.18
CA SER A 51 6.50 -4.32 -0.39
C SER A 51 6.46 -3.15 -1.39
N LEU A 52 7.04 -2.01 -1.03
CA LEU A 52 7.14 -0.86 -1.92
C LEU A 52 7.95 -1.17 -3.19
N ASP A 53 8.92 -2.11 -3.14
CA ASP A 53 9.68 -2.52 -4.34
C ASP A 53 8.83 -3.29 -5.35
N SER A 54 7.74 -3.88 -4.86
CA SER A 54 6.86 -4.71 -5.68
C SER A 54 5.69 -3.93 -6.26
N VAL A 55 5.54 -2.65 -5.89
CA VAL A 55 4.48 -1.81 -6.44
C VAL A 55 4.80 -1.50 -7.90
N ILE A 56 3.95 -2.01 -8.78
CA ILE A 56 4.08 -1.80 -10.23
C ILE A 56 3.12 -0.73 -10.74
N HIS A 57 2.04 -0.47 -9.99
CA HIS A 57 1.03 0.50 -10.34
C HIS A 57 0.39 1.08 -9.08
N ALA A 58 0.19 2.39 -9.08
CA ALA A 58 -0.59 3.10 -8.08
C ALA A 58 -1.32 4.27 -8.74
N ASP A 59 -2.62 4.38 -8.50
CA ASP A 59 -3.43 5.50 -8.96
C ASP A 59 -4.49 5.87 -7.91
N THR A 60 -5.28 6.90 -8.22
CA THR A 60 -6.42 7.29 -7.42
C THR A 60 -7.65 7.55 -8.28
N ASN A 61 -8.81 7.14 -7.78
CA ASN A 61 -10.12 7.51 -8.30
C ASN A 61 -10.99 8.03 -7.16
N GLU A 62 -11.36 9.31 -7.18
CA GLU A 62 -12.05 9.98 -6.07
C GLU A 62 -11.30 9.79 -4.73
N ALA A 63 -11.93 9.17 -3.72
CA ALA A 63 -11.33 8.87 -2.42
C ALA A 63 -10.70 7.45 -2.35
N LEU A 64 -10.58 6.75 -3.47
CA LEU A 64 -9.95 5.43 -3.56
C LEU A 64 -8.52 5.54 -4.09
N VAL A 65 -7.58 4.86 -3.43
CA VAL A 65 -6.23 4.61 -3.94
C VAL A 65 -6.14 3.16 -4.36
N HIS A 66 -5.81 2.92 -5.63
CA HIS A 66 -5.59 1.60 -6.18
C HIS A 66 -4.10 1.30 -6.19
N ILE A 67 -3.71 0.15 -5.64
CA ILE A 67 -2.31 -0.27 -5.56
C ILE A 67 -2.21 -1.70 -6.08
N VAL A 68 -1.32 -1.92 -7.05
CA VAL A 68 -0.98 -3.26 -7.52
C VAL A 68 0.47 -3.54 -7.15
N GLY A 69 0.66 -4.59 -6.35
CA GLY A 69 1.97 -5.04 -5.91
C GLY A 69 1.92 -6.44 -5.33
N SER A 70 2.98 -6.83 -4.61
CA SER A 70 3.11 -8.16 -4.00
C SER A 70 3.11 -8.07 -2.49
N ARG A 71 2.46 -9.06 -1.85
CA ARG A 71 2.40 -9.12 -0.39
C ARG A 71 3.81 -9.38 0.11
N SER A 72 4.23 -8.63 1.13
CA SER A 72 5.48 -8.95 1.79
C SER A 72 5.29 -10.26 2.58
N GLY A 73 6.15 -11.25 2.33
CA GLY A 73 6.09 -12.55 3.01
C GLY A 73 6.52 -12.53 4.48
N GLY A 74 6.64 -11.36 5.10
CA GLY A 74 7.28 -11.17 6.41
C GLY A 74 6.45 -11.57 7.63
N LEU A 75 5.11 -11.61 7.55
CA LEU A 75 4.25 -11.69 8.74
C LEU A 75 3.12 -12.71 8.72
N SER A 76 3.22 -13.77 7.90
CA SER A 76 2.40 -14.98 8.11
C SER A 76 3.14 -16.00 8.98
N ARG A 77 3.40 -15.68 10.26
CA ARG A 77 3.73 -16.65 11.35
C ARG A 77 4.16 -15.93 12.63
N LYS A 78 3.23 -15.51 13.49
CA LYS A 78 3.54 -15.39 14.94
C LYS A 78 2.43 -15.85 15.89
N ASN A 79 1.21 -16.12 15.41
CA ASN A 79 0.15 -16.65 16.27
C ASN A 79 0.05 -18.18 16.27
N GLN A 80 1.10 -18.91 15.88
CA GLN A 80 1.20 -20.34 16.15
C GLN A 80 2.45 -20.60 16.97
N HIS A 81 2.20 -20.99 18.22
CA HIS A 81 3.05 -21.64 19.19
C HIS A 81 4.38 -22.22 18.63
N PRO A 82 5.54 -22.02 19.29
CA PRO A 82 6.82 -22.49 18.78
C PRO A 82 6.88 -24.02 18.86
N SER A 83 6.61 -24.70 17.75
CA SER A 83 7.00 -26.10 17.58
C SER A 83 8.33 -26.18 16.83
N LYS A 84 9.21 -26.98 17.42
CA LYS A 84 10.63 -27.19 17.11
C LYS A 84 10.92 -27.50 15.64
N ARG A 85 12.12 -27.06 15.23
CA ARG A 85 13.03 -27.66 14.24
C ARG A 85 12.52 -27.83 12.81
N SER A 86 13.07 -27.03 11.90
CA SER A 86 13.95 -27.58 10.85
C SER A 86 14.74 -26.45 10.20
N SER A 87 16.06 -26.56 10.31
CA SER A 87 17.02 -25.89 9.43
C SER A 87 16.72 -26.26 7.98
N ARG A 88 16.13 -25.33 7.24
CA ARG A 88 16.21 -25.28 5.78
C ARG A 88 16.43 -23.82 5.42
N THR A 89 17.60 -23.57 4.86
CA THR A 89 17.97 -22.37 4.11
C THR A 89 16.75 -21.77 3.42
N SER A 90 16.22 -20.68 4.00
CA SER A 90 15.27 -19.79 3.35
C SER A 90 16.04 -19.05 2.25
N THR A 91 16.32 -19.75 1.17
CA THR A 91 16.82 -19.14 -0.06
C THR A 91 15.80 -18.09 -0.45
N LYS A 92 16.27 -16.84 -0.46
CA LYS A 92 15.53 -15.63 -0.82
C LYS A 92 14.79 -15.86 -2.14
N TRP A 93 13.50 -16.24 -2.06
CA TRP A 93 12.61 -16.40 -3.22
C TRP A 93 12.51 -15.09 -4.02
N TRP A 94 12.72 -13.95 -3.37
CA TRP A 94 12.54 -12.62 -3.95
C TRP A 94 13.62 -12.17 -4.95
N ASN A 95 14.69 -12.94 -5.19
CA ASN A 95 15.77 -12.52 -6.11
C ASN A 95 15.73 -13.19 -7.49
N ASP A 96 14.71 -14.00 -7.79
CA ASP A 96 14.57 -14.56 -9.14
C ASP A 96 13.58 -13.71 -9.95
N PRO A 97 14.05 -12.84 -10.85
CA PRO A 97 13.18 -12.06 -11.73
C PRO A 97 12.37 -12.93 -12.71
N SER A 98 12.62 -14.25 -12.75
CA SER A 98 11.95 -15.19 -13.65
C SER A 98 10.67 -15.80 -13.07
N THR A 99 10.38 -15.60 -11.77
CA THR A 99 9.11 -16.04 -11.17
C THR A 99 8.13 -14.86 -11.09
N PRO A 100 6.96 -14.91 -11.75
CA PRO A 100 5.96 -13.88 -11.58
C PRO A 100 5.56 -13.83 -10.11
N LEU A 101 5.82 -12.70 -9.45
CA LEU A 101 5.34 -12.50 -8.08
C LEU A 101 3.81 -12.57 -8.10
N PRO A 102 3.16 -13.18 -7.09
CA PRO A 102 1.70 -13.15 -6.99
C PRO A 102 1.25 -11.71 -6.73
N LEU A 103 0.94 -11.00 -7.82
CA LEU A 103 0.41 -9.64 -7.79
C LEU A 103 -1.04 -9.67 -7.33
N PHE A 104 -1.38 -8.71 -6.48
CA PHE A 104 -2.74 -8.50 -6.02
C PHE A 104 -3.05 -7.01 -6.03
N GLN A 105 -4.31 -6.71 -6.31
CA GLN A 105 -4.82 -5.35 -6.24
C GLN A 105 -5.34 -5.08 -4.84
N THR A 106 -4.93 -3.94 -4.28
CA THR A 106 -5.43 -3.40 -3.02
C THR A 106 -6.12 -2.08 -3.30
N ASN A 107 -7.34 -1.93 -2.81
CA ASN A 107 -8.10 -0.69 -2.90
C ASN A 107 -8.19 -0.10 -1.49
N LEU A 108 -7.71 1.12 -1.31
CA LEU A 108 -7.77 1.84 -0.05
C LEU A 108 -8.77 2.98 -0.19
N GLU A 109 -9.88 2.91 0.55
CA GLU A 109 -10.86 3.99 0.58
C GLU A 109 -10.53 4.93 1.74
N LEU A 110 -10.32 6.21 1.46
CA LEU A 110 -9.98 7.24 2.44
C LEU A 110 -11.20 8.09 2.79
N THR A 111 -11.04 8.92 3.83
CA THR A 111 -12.06 9.84 4.33
C THR A 111 -12.37 10.99 3.36
N SER A 112 -11.42 11.37 2.52
CA SER A 112 -11.56 12.45 1.54
C SER A 112 -10.74 12.17 0.27
N GLN A 113 -11.09 12.86 -0.82
CA GLN A 113 -10.33 12.81 -2.06
C GLN A 113 -8.94 13.46 -1.88
N GLU A 114 -8.84 14.49 -1.05
CA GLU A 114 -7.59 15.16 -0.71
C GLU A 114 -6.63 14.21 -0.01
N ASP A 115 -7.12 13.44 0.98
CA ASP A 115 -6.32 12.44 1.67
C ASP A 115 -5.83 11.35 0.69
N ALA A 116 -6.67 10.93 -0.25
CA ALA A 116 -6.31 9.93 -1.26
C ALA A 116 -5.19 10.44 -2.17
N ARG A 117 -5.29 11.69 -2.65
CA ARG A 117 -4.23 12.34 -3.46
C ARG A 117 -2.94 12.49 -2.68
N GLU A 118 -3.01 12.93 -1.42
CA GLU A 118 -1.84 13.08 -0.57
C GLU A 118 -1.16 11.72 -0.33
N LEU A 119 -1.93 10.68 -0.03
CA LEU A 119 -1.41 9.33 0.12
C LEU A 119 -0.69 8.86 -1.15
N LEU A 120 -1.30 9.03 -2.32
CA LEU A 120 -0.68 8.68 -3.58
C LEU A 120 0.63 9.44 -3.80
N GLN A 121 0.66 10.73 -3.53
CA GLN A 121 1.87 11.54 -3.64
C GLN A 121 2.98 11.00 -2.73
N ILE A 122 2.67 10.71 -1.46
CA ILE A 122 3.62 10.13 -0.50
C ILE A 122 4.15 8.78 -1.02
N LEU A 123 3.26 7.91 -1.52
CA LEU A 123 3.64 6.62 -2.06
C LEU A 123 4.63 6.76 -3.23
N LEU A 124 4.28 7.60 -4.22
CA LEU A 124 5.11 7.83 -5.40
C LEU A 124 6.46 8.45 -5.03
N SER A 125 6.48 9.46 -4.16
CA SER A 125 7.72 10.08 -3.67
C SER A 125 8.59 9.10 -2.90
N THR A 126 8.00 8.24 -2.07
CA THR A 126 8.75 7.22 -1.31
C THR A 126 9.38 6.18 -2.24
N ILE A 127 8.66 5.75 -3.28
CA ILE A 127 9.17 4.83 -4.32
C ILE A 127 10.31 5.49 -5.10
N GLU A 128 10.17 6.76 -5.48
CA GLU A 128 11.18 7.50 -6.22
C GLU A 128 12.46 7.74 -5.41
N GLU A 129 12.33 8.17 -4.15
CA GLU A 129 13.48 8.32 -3.24
C GLU A 129 14.24 7.00 -3.09
N ARG A 130 13.51 5.89 -3.07
CA ARG A 130 14.09 4.55 -2.95
C ARG A 130 14.81 4.11 -4.22
N LYS A 131 14.28 4.45 -5.40
CA LYS A 131 14.93 4.16 -6.69
C LYS A 131 16.30 4.82 -6.82
N GLY A 132 16.50 5.98 -6.20
CA GLY A 132 17.80 6.64 -6.11
C GLY A 132 18.83 5.94 -5.22
N ARG A 133 18.40 5.00 -4.35
CA ARG A 133 19.26 4.30 -3.37
C ARG A 133 19.48 2.81 -3.68
N SER A 134 18.68 2.18 -4.55
CA SER A 134 18.87 0.78 -4.96
C SER A 134 19.07 0.64 -6.47
N CYS A 135 20.32 0.43 -6.89
CA CYS A 135 20.62 -0.16 -8.19
C CYS A 135 20.22 -1.65 -8.15
N GLY A 136 19.26 -2.06 -9.00
CA GLY A 136 18.94 -3.47 -9.24
C GLY A 136 17.44 -3.75 -9.34
N SER A 137 16.98 -3.98 -10.58
CA SER A 137 15.62 -4.38 -11.01
C SER A 137 14.47 -3.40 -10.70
N GLY A 138 14.41 -2.31 -11.48
CA GLY A 138 13.20 -1.50 -11.57
C GLY A 138 12.17 -2.17 -12.50
N TYR A 139 11.01 -2.53 -11.96
CA TYR A 139 9.82 -2.76 -12.77
C TYR A 139 9.22 -1.40 -13.11
N ILE A 140 9.70 -0.77 -14.18
CA ILE A 140 9.03 0.39 -14.77
C ILE A 140 7.95 -0.17 -15.70
N LEU A 141 6.68 -0.10 -15.29
CA LEU A 141 5.55 -0.35 -16.19
C LEU A 141 4.62 0.87 -16.23
N HIS A 142 4.87 1.68 -17.25
CA HIS A 142 3.89 2.44 -18.04
C HIS A 142 2.88 3.35 -17.30
N GLN A 143 3.18 4.65 -17.22
CA GLN A 143 2.16 5.69 -17.02
C GLN A 143 1.30 5.83 -18.28
N SER A 144 0.07 5.31 -18.30
CA SER A 144 -0.88 5.65 -19.35
C SER A 144 -1.36 7.09 -19.15
N LYS A 145 -0.85 8.03 -19.95
CA LYS A 145 -1.44 9.35 -20.10
C LYS A 145 -2.68 9.21 -20.98
N TYR A 146 -3.87 9.32 -20.41
CA TYR A 146 -5.07 9.62 -21.21
C TYR A 146 -4.97 11.08 -21.70
N GLN A 147 -4.46 11.29 -22.91
CA GLN A 147 -4.70 12.53 -23.65
C GLN A 147 -6.04 12.40 -24.37
N VAL A 148 -7.06 13.07 -23.85
CA VAL A 148 -8.28 13.35 -24.63
C VAL A 148 -7.91 14.44 -25.64
N ASN A 149 -7.72 14.03 -26.89
CA ASN A 149 -7.43 14.94 -27.99
C ASN A 149 -8.77 15.47 -28.54
N SER A 150 -9.19 16.65 -28.09
CA SER A 150 -10.33 17.37 -28.66
C SER A 150 -9.90 18.01 -29.98
N ASN A 151 -10.09 17.32 -31.11
CA ASN A 151 -9.93 17.93 -32.43
C ASN A 151 -11.29 18.29 -33.02
N SER A 152 -11.52 19.59 -33.05
CA SER A 152 -12.58 20.32 -33.74
C SER A 152 -12.60 19.98 -35.23
N VAL A 153 -13.73 19.49 -35.73
CA VAL A 153 -14.00 19.40 -37.17
C VAL A 153 -14.48 20.78 -37.64
N LYS A 154 -13.60 21.51 -38.35
CA LYS A 154 -14.01 22.60 -39.24
C LYS A 154 -14.52 21.98 -40.55
N LEU A 155 -15.81 22.12 -40.82
CA LEU A 155 -16.39 21.91 -42.15
C LEU A 155 -16.16 23.18 -42.95
N ASN A 156 -15.48 23.04 -44.09
CA ASN A 156 -15.28 24.11 -45.07
C ASN A 156 -16.45 24.05 -46.07
N ASN A 157 -16.99 25.23 -46.41
CA ASN A 157 -18.01 25.45 -47.46
C ASN A 157 -17.61 24.88 -48.82
#